data_AF-A0A6M8W9G8-F1
#
_entry.id   AF-A0A6M8W9G8-F1
#
_cell.length_a   1.000
_cell.length_b   1.000
_cell.length_c   1.000
_cell.angle_alpha   90.00
_cell.angle_beta   90.00
_cell.angle_gamma   90.00
#
_symmetry.space_group_name_H-M   'P 1'
#
loop_
_entity.id
_entity.type
_entity.pdbx_description
1 polymer ?
#
loop_
_entity_poly.entity_id
_entity_poly.type
_entity_poly.pdbx_seq_one_letter_code
_entity_poly.pdbx_strand_id
1 'polypeptide(L)'
;MVYDALIVFALVFITAFVVLQIFGEPLDNIGKAVLQIAAVLVAYGYFAGFWTHGGQTIGMRAWRIRVVGVDPVRVTWAKATLRFFAAILSLLPAGLGFWWILIDPQRRAWHDRWSRTRLDRSDRGG
;
A
#
# COMPACT_ATOMS: atom_id res chain seq x y z
N MET A 1 -1.43 5.83 9.62
CA MET A 1 -1.43 4.44 9.10
C MET A 1 -2.79 3.79 9.29
N VAL A 2 -3.21 3.39 10.50
CA VAL A 2 -4.55 2.77 10.70
C VAL A 2 -5.69 3.69 10.24
N TYR A 3 -5.63 4.98 10.58
CA TYR A 3 -6.61 5.98 10.11
C TYR A 3 -6.67 6.08 8.57
N ASP A 4 -5.51 6.09 7.91
CA ASP A 4 -5.46 6.15 6.44
C ASP A 4 -6.03 4.86 5.82
N ALA A 5 -5.77 3.70 6.45
CA ALA A 5 -6.32 2.43 6.01
C ALA A 5 -7.85 2.40 6.11
N LEU A 6 -8.44 2.93 7.19
CA LEU A 6 -9.89 3.05 7.33
C LEU A 6 -10.50 3.97 6.26
N ILE A 7 -9.87 5.10 5.96
CA ILE A 7 -10.34 6.02 4.93
C ILE A 7 -10.26 5.37 3.55
N VAL A 8 -9.13 4.76 3.21
CA VAL A 8 -8.96 4.07 1.92
C VAL A 8 -9.93 2.89 1.80
N PHE A 9 -10.17 2.15 2.87
CA PHE A 9 -11.17 1.09 2.92
C PHE A 9 -12.57 1.65 2.62
N ALA A 10 -12.99 2.72 3.29
CA ALA A 10 -14.26 3.38 3.02
C ALA A 10 -14.37 3.87 1.56
N LEU A 11 -13.30 4.48 1.02
CA LEU A 11 -13.25 4.94 -0.38
C LEU A 11 -13.37 3.78 -1.38
N VAL A 12 -12.70 2.65 -1.12
CA VAL A 12 -12.80 1.45 -1.97
C VAL A 12 -14.22 0.85 -1.89
N PHE A 13 -14.85 0.83 -0.71
CA PHE A 13 -16.24 0.37 -0.57
C PHE A 13 -17.22 1.26 -1.34
N ILE A 14 -17.07 2.58 -1.26
CA ILE A 14 -17.88 3.52 -2.05
C ILE A 14 -17.63 3.29 -3.55
N THR A 15 -16.38 3.11 -3.96
CA THR A 15 -16.02 2.84 -5.35
C THR A 15 -16.65 1.53 -5.83
N ALA A 16 -16.57 0.47 -5.03
CA ALA A 16 -17.22 -0.80 -5.33
C ALA A 16 -18.73 -0.64 -5.47
N PHE A 17 -19.38 0.02 -4.50
CA PHE A 17 -20.81 0.30 -4.57
C PHE A 17 -21.20 1.03 -5.86
N VAL A 18 -20.49 2.11 -6.22
CA VAL A 18 -20.75 2.86 -7.46
C VAL A 18 -20.57 1.99 -8.70
N VAL A 19 -19.50 1.20 -8.79
CA VAL A 19 -19.26 0.31 -9.93
C VAL A 19 -20.37 -0.74 -10.05
N LEU A 20 -20.80 -1.31 -8.93
CA LEU A 20 -21.89 -2.29 -8.91
C LEU A 20 -23.24 -1.69 -9.36
N GLN A 21 -23.52 -0.43 -9.03
CA GLN A 21 -24.73 0.23 -9.52
C GLN A 21 -24.70 0.50 -11.02
N ILE A 22 -23.51 0.66 -11.62
CA ILE A 22 -23.36 0.95 -13.05
C ILE A 22 -23.34 -0.33 -13.88
N PHE A 23 -22.61 -1.36 -13.44
CA PHE A 23 -22.37 -2.59 -14.20
C PHE A 23 -23.31 -3.74 -13.81
N GLY A 24 -24.00 -3.64 -12.67
CA GLY A 24 -24.87 -4.70 -12.15
C GLY A 24 -24.10 -5.87 -11.52
N GLU A 25 -24.86 -6.78 -10.91
CA GLU A 25 -24.36 -8.01 -10.30
C GLU A 25 -24.92 -9.24 -11.05
N PRO A 26 -24.10 -10.26 -11.37
CA PRO A 26 -22.67 -10.37 -11.11
C PRO A 26 -21.81 -9.57 -12.09
N LEU A 27 -20.71 -9.00 -11.60
CA LEU A 27 -19.72 -8.32 -12.46
C LEU A 27 -19.12 -9.30 -13.48
N ASP A 28 -19.14 -8.89 -14.75
CA ASP A 28 -18.40 -9.54 -15.83
C ASP A 28 -16.89 -9.22 -15.74
N ASN A 29 -16.10 -9.74 -16.68
CA ASN A 29 -14.65 -9.53 -16.66
C ASN A 29 -14.28 -8.04 -16.81
N ILE A 30 -15.06 -7.28 -17.58
CA ILE A 30 -14.82 -5.85 -17.78
C ILE A 30 -15.15 -5.09 -16.49
N GLY A 31 -16.30 -5.34 -15.87
CA GLY A 31 -16.69 -4.74 -14.60
C GLY A 31 -15.70 -5.03 -13.47
N LYS A 32 -15.18 -6.27 -13.40
CA LYS A 32 -14.11 -6.64 -12.45
C LYS A 32 -12.82 -5.85 -12.69
N ALA A 33 -12.39 -5.72 -13.94
CA ALA A 33 -11.21 -4.94 -14.30
C ALA A 33 -11.39 -3.44 -13.97
N VAL A 34 -12.58 -2.89 -14.29
CA VAL A 34 -12.94 -1.51 -13.95
C VAL A 34 -12.90 -1.30 -12.44
N LEU A 35 -13.48 -2.20 -11.65
CA LEU A 35 -13.43 -2.14 -10.19
C LEU A 35 -12.00 -2.12 -9.65
N GLN A 36 -11.15 -3.04 -10.12
CA GLN A 36 -9.75 -3.13 -9.68
C GLN A 36 -8.96 -1.87 -10.03
N ILE A 37 -9.08 -1.39 -11.26
CA ILE A 37 -8.40 -0.17 -11.73
C ILE A 37 -8.92 1.04 -10.95
N ALA A 38 -10.23 1.18 -10.77
CA ALA A 38 -10.83 2.28 -10.04
C ALA A 38 -10.38 2.29 -8.57
N ALA A 39 -10.35 1.14 -7.90
CA ALA A 39 -9.89 1.04 -6.52
C ALA A 39 -8.42 1.50 -6.37
N VAL A 40 -7.54 1.07 -7.28
CA VAL A 40 -6.13 1.51 -7.30
C VAL A 40 -6.01 3.00 -7.58
N LEU A 41 -6.77 3.53 -8.53
CA LEU A 41 -6.75 4.96 -8.88
C LEU A 41 -7.28 5.84 -7.75
N VAL A 42 -8.31 5.42 -7.04
CA VAL A 42 -8.85 6.16 -5.88
C VAL A 42 -7.85 6.16 -4.74
N ALA A 43 -7.22 5.02 -4.43
CA ALA A 43 -6.15 4.96 -3.44
C ALA A 43 -4.95 5.83 -3.84
N TYR A 44 -4.53 5.76 -5.10
CA TYR A 44 -3.47 6.60 -5.66
C TYR A 44 -3.80 8.09 -5.53
N GLY A 45 -4.99 8.50 -5.95
CA GLY A 45 -5.46 9.89 -5.88
C GLY A 45 -5.46 10.41 -4.45
N TYR A 46 -5.91 9.59 -3.49
CA TYR A 46 -5.83 9.91 -2.07
C TYR A 46 -4.37 10.13 -1.63
N PHE A 47 -3.49 9.14 -1.77
CA PHE A 47 -2.12 9.27 -1.26
C PHE A 47 -1.30 10.32 -2.01
N ALA A 48 -1.27 10.24 -3.35
CA ALA A 48 -0.47 11.13 -4.18
C ALA A 48 -0.97 12.59 -4.10
N GLY A 49 -2.28 12.82 -4.04
CA GLY A 49 -2.84 14.17 -3.88
C GLY A 49 -2.44 14.80 -2.55
N PHE A 50 -2.61 14.08 -1.44
CA PHE A 50 -2.23 14.60 -0.11
C PHE A 50 -0.72 14.80 0.04
N TRP A 51 0.10 13.92 -0.55
CA TRP A 51 1.57 14.07 -0.50
C TRP A 51 2.07 15.25 -1.33
N THR A 52 1.49 15.52 -2.49
CA THR A 52 1.93 16.64 -3.36
C THR A 52 1.49 18.01 -2.84
N HIS A 53 0.30 18.11 -2.24
CA HIS A 53 -0.23 19.39 -1.76
C HIS A 53 0.25 19.78 -0.36
N GLY A 54 0.40 18.81 0.55
CA GLY A 54 0.71 19.09 1.95
C GLY A 54 1.77 18.18 2.58
N GLY A 55 2.27 17.18 1.85
CA GLY A 55 3.21 16.17 2.39
C GLY A 55 2.63 15.32 3.52
N GLN A 56 1.33 15.41 3.81
CA GLN A 56 0.70 14.76 4.96
C GLN A 56 -0.71 14.30 4.60
N THR A 57 -1.00 13.02 4.80
CA THR A 57 -2.38 12.52 4.82
C THR A 57 -3.04 12.81 6.16
N ILE A 58 -4.35 12.60 6.25
CA ILE A 58 -5.11 12.81 7.49
C ILE A 58 -4.55 11.95 8.63
N GLY A 59 -4.27 10.67 8.37
CA GLY A 59 -3.68 9.81 9.37
C GLY A 59 -2.26 10.25 9.72
N MET A 60 -1.43 10.71 8.77
CA MET A 60 -0.11 11.25 9.10
C MET A 60 -0.18 12.49 10.01
N ARG A 61 -1.18 13.35 9.83
CA ARG A 61 -1.41 14.52 10.69
C ARG A 61 -1.69 14.13 12.14
N ALA A 62 -2.47 13.06 12.37
CA ALA A 62 -2.76 12.57 13.72
C ALA A 62 -1.49 12.17 14.49
N TRP A 63 -0.46 11.68 13.80
CA TRP A 63 0.82 11.28 14.38
C TRP A 63 1.93 12.33 14.20
N ARG A 64 1.60 13.53 13.70
CA ARG A 64 2.55 14.60 13.37
C ARG A 64 3.69 14.17 12.43
N ILE A 65 3.43 13.19 11.55
CA ILE A 65 4.40 12.70 10.55
C ILE A 65 4.24 13.50 9.26
N ARG A 66 5.34 13.91 8.62
CA ARG A 66 5.33 14.58 7.31
C ARG A 66 6.31 13.94 6.33
N VAL A 67 5.87 13.76 5.10
CA VAL A 67 6.73 13.42 3.97
C VAL A 67 7.33 14.71 3.43
N VAL A 68 8.66 14.81 3.51
CA VAL A 68 9.45 15.90 2.94
C VAL A 68 10.37 15.32 1.86
N GLY A 69 10.51 16.06 0.76
CA GLY A 69 11.49 15.71 -0.27
C GLY A 69 12.90 16.11 0.19
N VAL A 70 13.91 15.33 -0.20
CA VAL A 70 15.33 15.65 0.09
C VAL A 70 15.78 16.87 -0.72
N ASP A 71 15.46 16.90 -2.01
CA ASP A 71 15.59 18.07 -2.90
C ASP A 71 14.73 17.88 -4.16
N PRO A 72 13.75 18.74 -4.50
CA PRO A 72 13.23 19.89 -3.74
C PRO A 72 12.49 19.47 -2.46
N VAL A 73 12.33 20.43 -1.54
CA VAL A 73 11.64 20.27 -0.24
C VAL A 73 10.20 19.76 -0.40
N ARG A 74 9.53 20.14 -1.50
CA ARG A 74 8.17 19.70 -1.82
C ARG A 74 8.18 18.36 -2.56
N VAL A 75 7.23 17.48 -2.22
CA VAL A 75 7.04 16.22 -2.92
C VAL A 75 6.40 16.50 -4.28
N THR A 76 7.13 16.21 -5.37
CA THR A 76 6.59 16.29 -6.73
C THR A 76 5.70 15.10 -7.04
N TRP A 77 4.81 15.24 -8.03
CA TRP A 77 3.95 14.14 -8.50
C TRP A 77 4.77 12.88 -8.85
N ALA A 78 5.88 13.03 -9.57
CA ALA A 78 6.77 11.92 -9.90
C ALA A 78 7.28 11.15 -8.65
N LYS A 79 7.69 11.87 -7.60
CA LYS A 79 8.14 11.25 -6.34
C LYS A 79 6.99 10.59 -5.57
N ALA A 80 5.81 11.20 -5.59
CA ALA A 80 4.62 10.62 -4.97
C ALA A 80 4.20 9.32 -5.68
N THR A 81 4.26 9.29 -7.03
CA THR A 81 4.00 8.09 -7.83
C THR A 81 4.99 6.99 -7.55
N LEU A 82 6.29 7.29 -7.57
CA LEU A 82 7.33 6.31 -7.23
C LEU A 82 7.13 5.75 -5.82
N ARG A 83 6.82 6.62 -4.85
CA ARG A 83 6.54 6.20 -3.47
C ARG A 83 5.31 5.31 -3.38
N PHE A 84 4.25 5.60 -4.12
CA PHE A 84 3.04 4.79 -4.14
C PHE A 84 3.29 3.40 -4.72
N PHE A 85 3.94 3.30 -5.87
CA PHE A 85 4.29 2.01 -6.46
C PHE A 85 5.31 1.23 -5.61
N ALA A 86 6.28 1.90 -4.99
CA ALA A 86 7.19 1.25 -4.05
C ALA A 86 6.44 0.70 -2.82
N ALA A 87 5.40 1.39 -2.34
CA ALA A 87 4.55 0.90 -1.25
C ALA A 87 3.68 -0.29 -1.67
N ILE A 88 3.13 -0.29 -2.89
CA ILE A 88 2.44 -1.46 -3.45
C ILE A 88 3.42 -2.63 -3.59
N LEU A 89 4.61 -2.39 -4.12
CA LEU A 89 5.64 -3.41 -4.30
C LEU A 89 6.19 -3.95 -2.98
N SER A 90 6.19 -3.17 -1.90
CA SER A 90 6.52 -3.66 -0.55
C SER A 90 5.35 -4.38 0.14
N LEU A 91 4.12 -4.02 -0.22
CA LEU A 91 2.92 -4.80 0.11
C LEU A 91 2.85 -6.11 -0.68
N LEU A 92 3.47 -6.22 -1.86
CA LEU A 92 3.52 -7.48 -2.60
C LEU A 92 4.18 -8.62 -1.81
N PRO A 93 5.38 -8.53 -1.19
CA PRO A 93 5.92 -9.61 -0.37
C PRO A 93 5.10 -9.89 0.90
N ALA A 94 4.49 -8.88 1.52
CA ALA A 94 3.59 -9.07 2.67
C ALA A 94 2.23 -9.69 2.28
N GLY A 95 1.74 -9.38 1.08
CA GLY A 95 0.51 -9.89 0.48
C GLY A 95 0.73 -11.18 -0.32
N LEU A 96 1.96 -11.48 -0.76
CA LEU A 96 2.39 -12.73 -1.38
C LEU A 96 2.34 -13.86 -0.36
N GLY A 97 2.52 -13.59 0.93
CA GLY A 97 2.19 -14.54 2.00
C GLY A 97 0.71 -14.96 2.00
N PHE A 98 -0.20 -14.09 1.56
CA PHE A 98 -1.63 -14.38 1.41
C PHE A 98 -2.03 -14.88 0.02
N TRP A 99 -1.38 -14.38 -1.05
CA TRP A 99 -1.60 -14.83 -2.44
C TRP A 99 -1.01 -16.22 -2.73
N TRP A 100 0.01 -16.67 -1.97
CA TRP A 100 0.59 -18.01 -2.09
C TRP A 100 -0.37 -19.14 -1.66
N ILE A 101 -1.38 -18.84 -0.83
CA ILE A 101 -2.43 -19.80 -0.45
C ILE A 101 -3.38 -20.12 -1.61
N LEU A 102 -3.53 -19.22 -2.58
CA LEU A 102 -4.40 -19.41 -3.75
C LEU A 102 -3.69 -20.07 -4.95
N ILE A 103 -2.36 -20.23 -4.93
CA ILE A 103 -1.58 -20.66 -6.10
C ILE A 103 -0.66 -21.88 -5.85
N ASP A 104 -0.30 -22.27 -4.61
CA ASP A 104 0.62 -23.43 -4.45
C ASP A 104 0.39 -24.30 -3.17
N PRO A 105 0.16 -25.62 -3.31
CA PRO A 105 0.04 -26.59 -2.21
C PRO A 105 1.34 -26.95 -1.46
N GLN A 106 2.52 -26.41 -1.77
CA GLN A 106 3.78 -26.85 -1.14
C GLN A 106 4.50 -25.76 -0.31
N ARG A 107 4.07 -25.67 0.96
CA ARG A 107 4.65 -24.88 2.06
C ARG A 107 6.18 -24.94 2.21
N ARG A 108 6.98 -24.02 1.66
CA ARG A 108 8.34 -23.69 2.19
C ARG A 108 8.75 -22.24 1.93
N ALA A 109 9.05 -21.49 3.00
CA ALA A 109 9.55 -20.11 2.93
C ALA A 109 11.07 -20.06 2.72
N TRP A 110 11.54 -19.23 1.79
CA TRP A 110 12.96 -19.02 1.47
C TRP A 110 13.72 -18.10 2.45
N HIS A 111 13.01 -17.39 3.32
CA HIS A 111 13.61 -16.30 4.10
C HIS A 111 14.57 -16.73 5.21
N ASP A 112 14.61 -18.03 5.56
CA ASP A 112 15.45 -18.53 6.65
C ASP A 112 16.82 -19.07 6.19
N ARG A 113 17.06 -19.18 4.88
CA ARG A 113 18.32 -19.76 4.36
C ARG A 113 19.42 -18.72 4.08
N TRP A 114 19.08 -17.44 3.97
CA TRP A 114 19.98 -16.45 3.36
C TRP A 114 20.52 -15.36 4.29
N SER A 115 20.04 -15.23 5.53
CA SER A 115 20.43 -14.06 6.30
C SER A 115 21.88 -14.10 6.81
N ARG A 116 22.52 -15.26 7.06
CA ARG A 116 23.95 -15.38 7.46
C ARG A 116 24.47 -14.22 8.35
N THR A 117 23.65 -13.70 9.26
CA THR A 117 24.00 -12.55 10.10
C THR A 117 23.99 -13.00 11.54
N ARG A 118 25.20 -13.17 12.09
CA ARG A 118 25.44 -13.38 13.51
C ARG A 118 25.02 -12.12 14.27
N LEU A 119 24.26 -12.30 15.34
CA LEU A 119 24.17 -11.36 16.43
C LEU A 119 25.34 -11.66 17.37
N ASP A 120 26.37 -10.81 17.34
CA ASP A 120 27.39 -10.78 18.37
C ASP A 120 26.86 -9.93 19.53
N ARG A 121 26.81 -10.52 20.71
CA ARG A 121 26.32 -9.88 21.92
C ARG A 121 27.54 -9.26 22.58
N SER A 122 27.70 -7.95 22.43
CA SER A 122 28.76 -7.25 23.16
C SER A 122 28.54 -7.44 24.66
N ASP A 123 29.51 -8.05 25.32
CA ASP A 123 29.61 -8.13 26.77
C ASP A 123 29.35 -6.78 27.44
N ARG A 124 28.51 -6.81 28.47
CA ARG A 124 28.60 -5.90 29.60
C ARG A 124 28.80 -6.73 30.85
N GLY A 125 30.06 -6.78 31.26
CA GLY A 125 30.56 -6.72 32.63
C GLY A 125 29.77 -7.43 33.73
N GLY A 126 30.39 -8.48 34.23
CA GLY A 126 30.30 -8.99 35.59
C GLY A 126 31.58 -9.75 35.88
#